data_AF-A0A951CTA5-F1
#
_entry.id   AF-A0A951CTA5-F1
#
_cell.length_a   1.000
_cell.length_b   1.000
_cell.length_c   1.000
_cell.angle_alpha   90.00
_cell.angle_beta   90.00
_cell.angle_gamma   90.00
#
_symmetry.space_group_name_H-M   'P 1'
#
loop_
_entity.id
_entity.type
_entity.pdbx_description
1 polymer ?
#
loop_
_entity_poly.entity_id
_entity_poly.type
_entity_poly.pdbx_seq_one_letter_code
_entity_poly.pdbx_strand_id
1 'polypeptide(L)'
;MRVVSDASPIIALARIGCLGFLNQVYGRVHIAREVYEEVVIAGSGLPGADLISVADWIEVATVHSRSLLSREIERTRLAAGEVSTVILAKELGADPVLI
;
A
#
# COMPACT_ATOMS: atom_id res chain seq x y z
N MET A 1 4.29 8.14 13.91
CA MET A 1 3.86 8.62 12.60
C MET A 1 3.16 7.48 11.89
N ARG A 2 1.96 7.70 11.34
CA ARG A 2 1.23 6.67 10.59
C ARG A 2 1.40 6.92 9.10
N VAL A 3 2.11 6.03 8.42
CA VAL A 3 2.36 6.11 6.98
C VAL A 3 1.48 5.10 6.27
N VAL A 4 0.86 5.52 5.17
CA VAL A 4 0.17 4.62 4.24
C VAL A 4 0.83 4.74 2.88
N SER A 5 1.14 3.62 2.24
CA SER A 5 1.81 3.58 0.94
C SER A 5 0.97 2.84 -0.08
N ASP A 6 0.98 3.36 -1.31
CA ASP A 6 0.56 2.64 -2.49
C ASP A 6 1.65 1.65 -2.96
N ALA A 7 1.34 0.87 -4.00
CA ALA A 7 2.23 -0.10 -4.62
C ALA A 7 3.50 0.55 -5.20
N SER A 8 3.35 1.67 -5.93
CA SER A 8 4.43 2.25 -6.75
C SER A 8 5.71 2.58 -5.97
N PRO A 9 5.67 3.27 -4.81
CA PRO A 9 6.87 3.53 -4.01
C PRO A 9 7.54 2.26 -3.48
N ILE A 10 6.74 1.27 -3.09
CA ILE A 10 7.23 0.00 -2.55
C ILE A 10 7.94 -0.80 -3.65
N ILE A 11 7.31 -0.93 -4.82
CA ILE A 11 7.89 -1.63 -5.97
C ILE A 11 9.18 -0.92 -6.42
N ALA A 12 9.17 0.41 -6.51
CA ALA A 12 10.35 1.17 -6.93
C ALA A 12 11.54 0.93 -6.01
N LEU A 13 11.34 0.99 -4.69
CA LEU A 13 12.38 0.74 -3.70
C LEU A 13 12.80 -0.74 -3.65
N ALA A 14 11.86 -1.66 -3.80
CA ALA A 14 12.14 -3.10 -3.89
C ALA A 14 13.05 -3.42 -5.07
N ARG A 15 12.78 -2.84 -6.24
CA ARG A 15 13.57 -3.05 -7.47
C ARG A 15 15.03 -2.63 -7.37
N ILE A 16 15.33 -1.66 -6.51
CA ILE A 16 16.70 -1.18 -6.28
C ILE A 16 17.32 -1.74 -4.98
N GLY A 17 16.64 -2.67 -4.30
CA GLY A 17 17.12 -3.25 -3.05
C GLY A 17 17.07 -2.32 -1.84
N CYS A 18 16.31 -1.23 -1.91
CA CYS A 18 16.23 -0.20 -0.87
C CYS A 18 14.90 -0.19 -0.10
N LEU A 19 14.07 -1.23 -0.20
CA LEU A 19 12.78 -1.25 0.50
C LEU A 19 12.92 -1.03 2.03
N GLY A 20 13.98 -1.57 2.64
CA GLY A 20 14.27 -1.40 4.07
C GLY A 20 14.48 0.06 4.50
N PHE A 21 14.71 0.99 3.57
CA PHE A 21 14.77 2.42 3.87
C PHE A 21 13.45 2.93 4.48
N LEU A 22 12.30 2.44 4.01
CA LEU A 22 11.01 2.83 4.59
C LEU A 22 10.90 2.43 6.05
N ASN A 23 11.42 1.26 6.43
CA ASN A 23 11.49 0.84 7.84
C ASN A 23 12.39 1.78 8.66
N GLN A 24 13.54 2.17 8.13
CA GLN A 24 14.46 3.07 8.84
C GLN A 24 13.87 4.46 9.10
N VAL A 25 13.09 4.99 8.15
CA VAL A 25 12.50 6.33 8.28
C VAL A 25 11.19 6.31 9.08
N TYR A 26 10.36 5.27 8.87
CA TYR A 26 8.98 5.26 9.36
C TYR A 26 8.70 4.23 10.45
N GLY A 27 9.54 3.21 10.59
CA GLY A 27 9.38 2.09 11.53
C GLY A 27 8.25 1.11 11.16
N ARG A 28 7.11 1.64 10.68
CA ARG A 28 5.98 0.86 10.16
C ARG A 28 5.33 1.60 9.00
N VAL A 29 4.88 0.83 8.01
CA VAL A 29 4.13 1.32 6.85
C VAL A 29 2.88 0.47 6.71
N HIS A 30 1.74 1.11 6.45
CA HIS A 30 0.50 0.40 6.18
C HIS A 30 0.24 0.39 4.68
N ILE A 31 -0.32 -0.70 4.18
CA ILE A 31 -0.82 -0.80 2.81
C ILE A 31 -2.25 -1.30 2.84
N ALA A 32 -3.05 -0.87 1.85
CA ALA A 32 -4.39 -1.42 1.69
C ALA A 32 -4.32 -2.88 1.24
N ARG A 33 -5.34 -3.68 1.59
CA ARG A 33 -5.48 -5.05 1.09
C ARG A 33 -5.44 -5.11 -0.42
N GLU A 34 -6.07 -4.16 -1.13
CA GLU A 34 -6.05 -4.08 -2.59
C GLU A 34 -4.62 -3.95 -3.14
N VAL A 35 -3.77 -3.15 -2.48
CA VAL A 35 -2.34 -3.02 -2.84
C VAL A 35 -1.60 -4.33 -2.60
N TYR A 36 -1.85 -5.00 -1.46
CA TYR A 36 -1.23 -6.31 -1.19
C TYR A 36 -1.65 -7.36 -2.23
N GLU A 37 -2.94 -7.40 -2.59
CA GLU A 37 -3.46 -8.31 -3.62
C GLU A 37 -2.83 -8.04 -4.99
N GLU A 38 -2.66 -6.77 -5.37
CA GLU A 38 -1.99 -6.40 -6.62
C GLU A 38 -0.52 -6.83 -6.63
N VAL A 39 0.24 -6.52 -5.57
CA VAL A 39 1.70 -6.69 -5.60
C VAL A 39 2.13 -8.11 -5.23
N VAL A 40 1.51 -8.71 -4.21
CA VAL A 40 1.96 -10.01 -3.67
C VAL A 40 1.24 -11.17 -4.33
N ILE A 41 -0.07 -11.06 -4.55
CA ILE A 41 -0.87 -12.16 -5.11
C ILE A 41 -0.81 -12.13 -6.63
N ALA A 42 -1.30 -11.06 -7.26
CA ALA A 42 -1.32 -10.94 -8.72
C ALA A 42 0.10 -10.75 -9.30
N GLY A 43 0.96 -10.02 -8.57
CA GLY A 43 2.36 -9.79 -8.90
C GLY A 43 3.33 -10.87 -8.41
N SER A 44 2.87 -12.04 -7.99
CA SER A 44 3.73 -13.11 -7.48
C SER A 44 4.91 -13.40 -8.43
N GLY A 45 6.13 -13.41 -7.88
CA GLY A 45 7.39 -13.59 -8.65
C GLY A 45 7.96 -12.31 -9.25
N LEU A 46 7.29 -11.15 -9.09
CA LEU A 46 7.83 -9.84 -9.46
C LEU A 46 8.56 -9.18 -8.28
N PRO A 47 9.47 -8.21 -8.56
CA PRO A 47 10.13 -7.45 -7.52
C PRO A 47 9.13 -6.74 -6.60
N GLY A 48 9.25 -6.98 -5.29
CA GLY A 48 8.36 -6.43 -4.28
C GLY A 48 7.43 -7.47 -3.65
N ALA A 49 6.97 -8.49 -4.39
CA ALA A 49 6.05 -9.50 -3.87
C ALA A 49 6.64 -10.25 -2.66
N ASP A 50 7.82 -10.84 -2.84
CA ASP A 50 8.50 -11.61 -1.79
C ASP A 50 8.86 -10.71 -0.61
N LEU A 51 9.43 -9.53 -0.89
CA LEU A 51 9.90 -8.59 0.13
C LEU A 51 8.74 -8.06 0.99
N ILE A 52 7.57 -7.78 0.41
CA ILE A 52 6.39 -7.37 1.17
C ILE A 52 5.87 -8.53 2.01
N SER A 53 5.81 -9.75 1.44
CA SER A 53 5.22 -10.91 2.12
C SER A 53 5.94 -11.32 3.41
N VAL A 54 7.24 -11.00 3.53
CA VAL A 54 8.09 -11.34 4.69
C VAL A 54 8.44 -10.12 5.57
N ALA A 55 7.98 -8.93 5.22
CA ALA A 55 8.29 -7.71 5.94
C ALA A 55 7.33 -7.50 7.12
N ASP A 56 7.76 -7.86 8.33
CA ASP A 56 6.96 -7.72 9.56
C ASP A 56 6.58 -6.27 9.92
N TRP A 57 7.22 -5.28 9.29
CA TRP A 57 6.96 -3.85 9.49
C TRP A 57 5.98 -3.26 8.46
N ILE A 58 5.56 -4.04 7.45
CA ILE A 58 4.50 -3.67 6.51
C ILE A 58 3.18 -4.28 6.99
N GLU A 59 2.26 -3.42 7.43
CA GLU A 59 0.96 -3.83 7.95
C GLU A 59 -0.12 -3.75 6.86
N VAL A 60 -0.73 -4.88 6.53
CA VAL A 60 -1.87 -4.91 5.61
C VAL A 60 -3.16 -4.56 6.36
N ALA A 61 -3.82 -3.48 5.97
CA ALA A 61 -5.07 -3.04 6.57
C ALA A 61 -6.23 -3.08 5.56
N THR A 62 -7.44 -3.32 6.06
CA THR A 62 -8.65 -3.40 5.23
C THR A 62 -9.38 -2.07 5.28
N VAL A 63 -9.72 -1.51 4.12
CA VAL A 63 -10.63 -0.37 4.03
C VAL A 63 -12.02 -0.77 4.51
N HIS A 64 -12.53 -0.09 5.53
CA HIS A 64 -13.85 -0.38 6.11
C HIS A 64 -14.99 0.13 5.22
N SER A 65 -14.81 1.28 4.59
CA SER A 65 -15.83 1.92 3.77
C SER A 65 -15.93 1.32 2.35
N ARG A 66 -16.35 0.05 2.22
CA ARG A 66 -16.41 -0.66 0.92
C ARG A 66 -17.28 0.05 -0.12
N SER A 67 -18.42 0.61 0.28
CA SER A 67 -19.30 1.36 -0.63
C SER A 67 -18.67 2.65 -1.15
N LEU A 68 -17.91 3.35 -0.30
CA LEU A 68 -17.11 4.50 -0.69
C LEU A 68 -16.03 4.07 -1.70
N LEU A 69 -15.29 3.01 -1.41
CA LEU A 69 -14.25 2.49 -2.29
C LEU A 69 -14.78 2.19 -3.69
N SER A 70 -15.85 1.40 -3.81
CA SER A 70 -16.45 1.08 -5.11
C SER A 70 -16.88 2.32 -5.88
N ARG A 71 -17.56 3.26 -5.20
CA ARG A 71 -18.03 4.51 -5.82
C ARG A 71 -16.86 5.38 -6.29
N GLU A 72 -15.81 5.52 -5.50
CA GLU A 72 -14.66 6.35 -5.87
C GLU A 72 -13.84 5.73 -7.00
N ILE A 73 -13.71 4.40 -7.05
CA ILE A 73 -13.11 3.70 -8.20
C ILE A 73 -13.87 4.04 -9.50
N GLU A 74 -15.19 3.88 -9.49
CA GLU A 74 -16.03 4.20 -10.66
C GLU A 74 -15.95 5.69 -11.07
N ARG A 75 -15.98 6.58 -10.07
CA ARG A 75 -15.99 8.03 -10.29
C ARG A 75 -14.64 8.56 -10.82
N THR A 76 -13.54 8.06 -10.27
CA THR A 76 -12.18 8.57 -10.57
C THR A 76 -11.50 7.82 -11.70
N ARG A 77 -11.91 6.58 -11.96
CA ARG A 77 -11.25 5.63 -12.87
C ARG A 77 -9.80 5.30 -12.48
N LEU A 78 -9.43 5.55 -11.23
CA LEU A 78 -8.15 5.14 -10.67
C LEU A 78 -8.19 3.64 -10.32
N ALA A 79 -7.01 3.03 -10.22
CA ALA A 79 -6.88 1.65 -9.80
C ALA A 79 -7.35 1.45 -8.36
N ALA A 80 -7.72 0.21 -8.02
CA ALA A 80 -8.20 -0.13 -6.68
C ALA A 80 -7.14 0.16 -5.60
N GLY A 81 -5.86 -0.09 -5.87
CA GLY A 81 -4.73 0.24 -4.99
C GLY A 81 -4.63 1.74 -4.68
N GLU A 82 -4.69 2.59 -5.71
CA GLU A 82 -4.62 4.05 -5.57
C GLU A 82 -5.78 4.59 -4.71
N VAL A 83 -7.01 4.20 -5.02
CA VAL A 83 -8.20 4.68 -4.30
C VAL A 83 -8.22 4.17 -2.86
N SER A 84 -7.94 2.88 -2.66
CA SER A 84 -7.94 2.26 -1.33
C SER A 84 -6.84 2.84 -0.44
N THR A 85 -5.67 3.17 -0.98
CA THR A 85 -4.58 3.84 -0.25
C THR A 85 -5.05 5.17 0.33
N VAL A 86 -5.71 6.00 -0.47
CA VAL A 86 -6.21 7.31 -0.02
C VAL A 86 -7.33 7.17 1.02
N ILE A 87 -8.25 6.21 0.83
CA ILE A 87 -9.33 5.97 1.80
C ILE A 87 -8.75 5.44 3.10
N LEU A 88 -7.83 4.46 3.05
CA LEU A 88 -7.19 3.90 4.22
C LEU A 88 -6.41 4.96 4.99
N ALA A 89 -5.67 5.83 4.29
CA ALA A 89 -4.97 6.96 4.91
C ALA A 89 -5.92 7.87 5.71
N LYS A 90 -7.12 8.13 5.19
CA LYS A 90 -8.15 8.89 5.92
C LYS A 90 -8.69 8.13 7.12
N GLU A 91 -8.99 6.83 6.97
CA GLU A 91 -9.52 5.99 8.05
C GLU A 91 -8.51 5.85 9.22
N LEU A 92 -7.22 5.75 8.92
CA LEU A 92 -6.16 5.64 9.93
C LEU A 92 -5.66 7.00 10.45
N GLY A 93 -6.07 8.12 9.85
CA GLY A 93 -5.51 9.43 10.15
C GLY A 93 -4.00 9.45 9.92
N ALA A 94 -3.57 9.09 8.70
CA ALA A 94 -2.17 9.02 8.30
C ALA A 94 -1.52 10.41 8.25
N ASP A 95 -0.23 10.47 8.56
CA ASP A 95 0.59 11.68 8.49
C ASP A 95 1.08 11.90 7.03
N PRO A 96 1.92 11.01 6.45
CA PRO A 96 2.16 10.98 5.01
C PRO A 96 1.42 9.85 4.29
N VAL A 97 1.12 10.11 3.02
CA VAL A 97 0.67 9.13 2.03
C VAL A 97 1.74 9.05 0.94
N LEU A 98 2.22 7.84 0.65
CA LEU A 98 3.19 7.60 -0.42
C LEU A 98 2.42 7.08 -1.65
N ILE A 99 2.46 7.81 -2.76
CA ILE A 99 1.85 7.47 -4.06
C ILE A 99 2.90 7.61 -5.15
#